data_AF-H2XT46-F1
#
_entry.id   AF-H2XT46-F1
#
_cell.length_a   1.000
_cell.length_b   1.000
_cell.length_c   1.000
_cell.angle_alpha   90.00
_cell.angle_beta   90.00
_cell.angle_gamma   90.00
#
_symmetry.space_group_name_H-M   'P 1'
#
loop_
_entity.id
_entity.type
_entity.pdbx_description
1 polymer ?
#
loop_
_entity_poly.entity_id
_entity_poly.type
_entity_poly.pdbx_seq_one_letter_code
_entity_poly.pdbx_strand_id
1 'polypeptide(L)'
;MQEYVLIKMLRYAATKCPEDDFERICQKFKINGDDVTTIMSQEGKSFRDRLFKLFTIWRERQPVAPDVVQQKFIHAIDLVDLPRLVSQLRAITTYTKATRL
;
A
#
# COMPACT_ATOMS: atom_id res chain seq x y z
N MET A 1 0.00 5.91 -17.11
CA MET A 1 -1.32 5.52 -16.55
C MET A 1 -1.21 4.52 -15.38
N GLN A 2 -0.49 3.40 -15.50
CA GLN A 2 -0.43 2.38 -14.43
C GLN A 2 0.28 2.84 -13.15
N GLU A 3 1.33 3.65 -13.28
CA GLU A 3 2.01 4.25 -12.12
C GLU A 3 1.06 5.13 -11.30
N TYR A 4 0.24 5.93 -11.97
CA TYR A 4 -0.76 6.77 -11.33
C TYR A 4 -1.78 5.95 -10.54
N VAL A 5 -2.24 4.84 -11.11
CA VAL A 5 -3.20 3.92 -10.48
C VAL A 5 -2.58 3.27 -9.25
N LEU A 6 -1.33 2.83 -9.36
CA LEU A 6 -0.58 2.30 -8.22
C LEU A 6 -0.51 3.33 -7.08
N ILE A 7 -0.09 4.57 -7.35
CA ILE A 7 -0.03 5.64 -6.33
C ILE A 7 -1.40 5.87 -5.69
N LYS A 8 -2.48 5.87 -6.48
CA LYS A 8 -3.86 5.99 -5.97
C LYS A 8 -4.23 4.82 -5.06
N MET A 9 -3.84 3.59 -5.41
CA MET A 9 -4.05 2.41 -4.56
C MET A 9 -3.29 2.52 -3.24
N LEU A 10 -2.02 2.94 -3.27
CA LEU A 10 -1.22 3.12 -2.05
C LEU A 10 -1.85 4.17 -1.13
N ARG A 11 -2.28 5.31 -1.68
CA ARG A 11 -3.00 6.34 -0.91
C ARG A 11 -4.32 5.82 -0.36
N TYR A 12 -5.11 5.12 -1.19
CA TYR A 12 -6.39 4.57 -0.78
C TYR A 12 -6.22 3.61 0.40
N ALA A 13 -5.31 2.65 0.31
CA ALA A 13 -4.99 1.74 1.40
C ALA A 13 -4.56 2.49 2.66
N ALA A 14 -3.68 3.50 2.53
CA ALA A 14 -3.24 4.29 3.68
C ALA A 14 -4.39 5.03 4.40
N THR A 15 -5.47 5.37 3.68
CA THR A 15 -6.68 5.96 4.30
C THR A 15 -7.65 4.95 4.91
N LYS A 16 -7.51 3.67 4.58
CA LYS A 16 -8.48 2.61 4.94
C LYS A 16 -7.93 1.58 5.91
N CYS A 17 -6.62 1.42 6.00
CA CYS A 17 -6.00 0.56 6.99
C CYS A 17 -6.28 1.07 8.41
N PRO A 18 -6.72 0.19 9.33
CA PRO A 18 -6.80 0.51 10.76
C PRO A 18 -5.42 0.78 11.36
N GLU A 19 -5.38 1.59 12.42
CA GLU A 19 -4.12 1.87 13.13
C GLU A 19 -3.58 0.62 13.84
N ASP A 20 -4.49 -0.19 14.38
CA ASP A 20 -4.17 -1.43 15.10
C ASP A 20 -3.47 -2.49 14.22
N ASP A 21 -3.60 -2.41 12.90
CA ASP A 21 -2.98 -3.34 11.97
C ASP A 21 -1.57 -2.90 11.52
N PHE A 22 -1.06 -1.75 11.99
CA PHE A 22 0.21 -1.19 11.54
C PHE A 22 1.39 -2.16 11.67
N GLU A 23 1.54 -2.83 12.80
CA GLU A 23 2.62 -3.81 13.00
C GLU A 23 2.50 -4.99 12.04
N ARG A 24 1.28 -5.50 11.85
CA ARG A 24 1.01 -6.59 10.91
C ARG A 24 1.33 -6.16 9.48
N ILE A 25 0.97 -4.94 9.10
CA ILE A 25 1.34 -4.34 7.81
C ILE A 25 2.85 -4.32 7.65
N CYS A 26 3.61 -3.76 8.60
CA CYS A 26 5.07 -3.70 8.55
C CYS A 26 5.68 -5.10 8.33
N GLN A 27 5.20 -6.11 9.08
CA GLN A 27 5.67 -7.49 8.98
C GLN A 27 5.38 -8.12 7.62
N LYS A 28 4.14 -8.00 7.11
CA LYS A 28 3.75 -8.62 5.83
C LYS A 28 4.40 -7.93 4.63
N PHE A 29 4.64 -6.64 4.74
CA PHE A 29 5.37 -5.86 3.73
C PHE A 29 6.90 -6.00 3.85
N LYS A 30 7.40 -6.71 4.87
CA LYS A 30 8.83 -6.92 5.14
C LYS A 30 9.61 -5.60 5.18
N ILE A 31 9.00 -4.57 5.78
CA ILE A 31 9.68 -3.30 6.04
C ILE A 31 10.64 -3.52 7.22
N ASN A 32 11.88 -3.04 7.08
CA ASN A 32 12.90 -3.22 8.11
C ASN A 32 12.62 -2.27 9.30
N GLY A 33 13.20 -2.57 10.46
CA GLY A 33 12.99 -1.78 11.67
C GLY A 33 13.45 -0.32 11.53
N ASP A 34 14.53 -0.08 10.76
CA ASP A 34 15.06 1.26 10.54
C ASP A 34 14.09 2.17 9.78
N ASP A 35 13.45 1.67 8.72
CA ASP A 35 12.43 2.43 7.98
C ASP A 35 11.21 2.70 8.84
N VAL A 36 10.74 1.70 9.60
CA VAL A 36 9.59 1.86 10.50
C VAL A 36 9.89 2.94 11.54
N THR A 37 11.07 2.89 12.16
CA THR A 37 11.51 3.89 13.15
C THR A 37 11.57 5.28 12.53
N THR A 38 12.16 5.39 11.34
CA THR A 38 12.27 6.66 10.59
C THR A 38 10.91 7.24 10.22
N ILE A 39 9.92 6.39 9.89
CA ILE A 39 8.55 6.82 9.59
C ILE A 39 7.83 7.27 10.87
N MET A 40 7.98 6.52 11.96
CA MET A 40 7.31 6.78 13.22
C MET A 40 7.88 8.01 13.94
N SER A 41 9.16 8.32 13.76
CA SER A 41 9.83 9.49 14.33
C SER A 41 9.47 10.81 13.62
N GLN A 42 8.71 10.77 12.53
CA GLN A 42 8.28 12.00 11.85
C GLN A 42 7.17 12.69 12.66
N GLU A 43 7.54 13.77 13.35
CA GLU A 43 6.62 14.63 14.09
C GLU A 43 5.63 15.34 13.15
N GLY A 44 4.41 15.60 13.64
CA GLY A 44 3.37 16.32 12.89
C GLY A 44 2.78 15.56 11.69
N LYS A 45 3.18 14.31 11.43
CA LYS A 45 2.60 13.47 10.38
C LYS A 45 1.45 12.61 10.92
N SER A 46 0.33 12.61 10.19
CA SER A 46 -0.80 11.74 10.52
C SER A 46 -0.44 10.28 10.29
N PHE A 47 -1.17 9.36 10.94
CA PHE A 47 -1.04 7.92 10.69
C PHE A 47 -1.15 7.56 9.21
N ARG A 48 -2.09 8.21 8.50
CA ARG A 48 -2.31 8.03 7.06
C ARG A 48 -1.09 8.43 6.23
N ASP A 49 -0.44 9.54 6.59
CA ASP A 49 0.78 9.98 5.90
C ASP A 49 1.93 9.01 6.13
N ARG A 50 2.06 8.48 7.35
CA ARG A 50 3.06 7.48 7.72
C ARG A 50 2.86 6.18 6.94
N LEU A 51 1.63 5.67 6.86
CA LEU A 51 1.30 4.49 6.05
C LEU A 51 1.55 4.72 4.56
N PHE A 52 1.16 5.88 4.03
CA PHE A 52 1.40 6.19 2.62
C PHE A 52 2.91 6.21 2.31
N LYS A 53 3.72 6.78 3.21
CA LYS A 53 5.18 6.76 3.09
C LYS A 53 5.73 5.34 3.17
N LEU A 54 5.26 4.52 4.10
CA LEU A 54 5.63 3.11 4.23
C LEU A 54 5.36 2.34 2.93
N PHE A 55 4.17 2.49 2.35
CA PHE A 55 3.83 1.86 1.09
C PHE A 55 4.66 2.37 -0.09
N THR A 56 5.05 3.65 -0.07
CA THR A 56 5.92 4.24 -1.09
C THR A 56 7.32 3.62 -1.03
N ILE A 57 7.91 3.52 0.17
CA ILE A 57 9.20 2.85 0.37
C ILE A 57 9.12 1.38 -0.09
N TRP A 58 8.05 0.68 0.26
CA TRP A 58 7.85 -0.69 -0.21
C TRP A 58 7.80 -0.78 -1.74
N ARG A 59 7.09 0.13 -2.41
CA ARG A 59 7.04 0.20 -3.88
C ARG A 59 8.41 0.46 -4.49
N GLU A 60 9.22 1.34 -3.91
CA GLU A 60 10.57 1.66 -4.40
C GLU A 60 11.50 0.44 -4.38
N ARG A 61 11.25 -0.51 -3.47
CA ARG A 61 11.98 -1.79 -3.38
C ARG A 61 11.50 -2.84 -4.40
N GLN A 62 10.51 -2.54 -5.23
CA GLN A 62 9.99 -3.46 -6.26
C GLN A 62 10.47 -3.02 -7.66
N PRO A 63 11.54 -3.60 -8.21
CA PRO A 63 12.07 -3.24 -9.53
C PRO A 63 11.28 -3.93 -10.66
N VAL A 64 9.95 -3.83 -10.63
CA VAL A 64 9.05 -4.49 -11.60
C VAL A 64 7.99 -3.51 -12.10
N ALA A 65 7.33 -3.89 -13.19
CA ALA A 65 6.31 -3.07 -13.82
C ALA A 65 5.16 -2.73 -12.85
N PRO A 66 4.54 -1.53 -12.93
CA PRO A 66 3.58 -1.06 -11.93
C PRO A 66 2.35 -1.95 -11.79
N ASP A 67 1.90 -2.61 -12.85
CA ASP A 67 0.80 -3.58 -12.82
C ASP A 67 1.13 -4.84 -12.02
N VAL A 68 2.38 -5.32 -12.10
CA VAL A 68 2.89 -6.40 -11.25
C VAL A 68 2.98 -5.94 -9.79
N VAL A 69 3.43 -4.70 -9.55
CA VAL A 69 3.45 -4.12 -8.20
C VAL A 69 2.04 -4.02 -7.62
N GLN A 70 1.03 -3.62 -8.40
CA GLN A 70 -0.36 -3.58 -7.94
C GLN A 70 -0.85 -4.97 -7.47
N GLN A 71 -0.54 -6.04 -8.21
CA GLN A 71 -0.91 -7.40 -7.81
C GLN A 71 -0.20 -7.83 -6.52
N LYS A 72 1.12 -7.58 -6.44
CA LYS A 72 1.90 -7.84 -5.22
C LYS A 72 1.38 -7.05 -4.02
N PHE A 73 0.95 -5.81 -4.24
CA PHE A 73 0.39 -4.96 -3.20
C PHE A 73 -0.92 -5.52 -2.66
N ILE A 74 -1.85 -5.90 -3.56
CA ILE A 74 -3.11 -6.54 -3.18
C ILE A 74 -2.85 -7.82 -2.37
N HIS A 75 -1.90 -8.65 -2.82
CA HIS A 75 -1.54 -9.86 -2.09
C HIS A 75 -0.95 -9.56 -0.72
N ALA A 76 -0.07 -8.56 -0.59
CA ALA A 76 0.50 -8.17 0.70
C ALA A 76 -0.58 -7.67 1.67
N ILE A 77 -1.59 -6.92 1.20
CA ILE A 77 -2.75 -6.52 2.01
C ILE A 77 -3.63 -7.71 2.40
N ASP A 78 -3.79 -8.69 1.52
CA ASP A 78 -4.51 -9.94 1.79
C ASP A 78 -3.89 -10.70 2.96
N LEU A 79 -2.55 -10.74 3.02
CA LEU A 79 -1.82 -11.35 4.13
C LEU A 79 -1.97 -10.62 5.48
N VAL A 80 -2.46 -9.37 5.48
CA VAL A 80 -2.77 -8.59 6.70
C VAL A 80 -4.17 -8.94 7.23
N ASP A 81 -4.95 -9.71 6.49
CA ASP A 81 -6.35 -10.07 6.79
C ASP A 81 -7.30 -8.86 6.74
N LEU A 82 -7.18 -8.07 5.67
CA LEU A 82 -8.05 -6.91 5.38
C LEU A 82 -8.95 -7.17 4.17
N PRO A 83 -9.90 -8.14 4.22
CA PRO A 83 -10.62 -8.64 3.05
C PRO A 83 -11.44 -7.55 2.34
N ARG A 84 -12.05 -6.63 3.10
CA ARG A 84 -12.81 -5.51 2.53
C ARG A 84 -11.92 -4.59 1.68
N LEU A 85 -10.71 -4.30 2.16
CA LEU A 85 -9.74 -3.47 1.45
C LEU A 85 -9.23 -4.20 0.20
N VAL A 86 -8.96 -5.50 0.29
CA VAL A 86 -8.59 -6.34 -0.85
C VAL A 86 -9.65 -6.27 -1.95
N SER A 87 -10.93 -6.46 -1.62
CA SER A 87 -12.02 -6.36 -2.59
C SER A 87 -12.07 -5.00 -3.27
N GLN A 88 -11.89 -3.92 -2.51
CA GLN A 88 -11.87 -2.55 -3.05
C GLN A 88 -10.68 -2.31 -3.99
N LEU A 89 -9.48 -2.77 -3.63
CA LEU A 89 -8.29 -2.65 -4.46
C LEU A 89 -8.42 -3.48 -5.76
N ARG A 90 -9.00 -4.68 -5.70
CA ARG A 90 -9.32 -5.49 -6.88
C ARG A 90 -10.33 -4.80 -7.79
N ALA A 91 -11.34 -4.14 -7.22
CA ALA A 91 -12.29 -3.35 -8.01
C ALA A 91 -11.59 -2.20 -8.75
N ILE A 92 -10.72 -1.44 -8.06
CA ILE A 92 -9.95 -0.33 -8.68
C ILE A 92 -9.13 -0.83 -9.88
N THR A 93 -8.40 -1.93 -9.71
CA THR A 93 -7.58 -2.50 -10.80
C THR A 93 -8.43 -3.02 -11.96
N THR A 94 -9.60 -3.59 -11.67
CA THR A 94 -10.54 -4.09 -12.70
C THR A 94 -11.13 -2.95 -13.51
N TYR A 95 -11.68 -1.92 -12.84
CA TYR A 95 -12.25 -0.75 -13.52
C TYR A 95 -11.20 0.00 -14.34
N THR A 96 -9.99 0.17 -13.80
CA THR A 96 -8.89 0.82 -14.54
C THR A 96 -8.51 0.06 -15.80
N LYS A 97 -8.54 -1.28 -15.77
CA LYS A 97 -8.29 -2.09 -16.97
C LYS A 97 -9.41 -1.95 -17.99
N ALA A 98 -10.67 -1.86 -17.53
CA ALA A 98 -11.84 -1.71 -18.39
C ALA A 98 -11.98 -0.30 -19.00
N THR A 99 -11.53 0.75 -18.31
CA THR A 99 -11.61 2.15 -18.78
C THR A 99 -10.39 2.61 -19.58
N ARG A 100 -9.42 1.72 -19.83
CA ARG A 100 -8.37 1.91 -20.85
C ARG A 100 -9.00 1.84 -22.26
N LEU A 101 -9.82 2.84 -22.58
CA LEU A 101 -10.05 3.31 -23.94
C LEU A 101 -8.86 4.18 -24.37
#